data_AF-A0A3D2KKT9-F1
#
_entry.id   AF-A0A3D2KKT9-F1
#
_cell.length_a   1.000
_cell.length_b   1.000
_cell.length_c   1.000
_cell.angle_alpha   90.00
_cell.angle_beta   90.00
_cell.angle_gamma   90.00
#
_symmetry.space_group_name_H-M   'P 1'
#
loop_
_entity.id
_entity.type
_entity.pdbx_description
1 polymer ?
#
loop_
_entity_poly.entity_id
_entity_poly.type
_entity_poly.pdbx_seq_one_letter_code
_entity_poly.pdbx_strand_id
1 'polypeptide(L)' 'RLTADELRKTLGIPDDEVFIVIVNGRRVKADYPLAPGDEVTFVPPVAGG' A
#
# COMPACT_ATOMS: atom_id res chain seq x y z
N ARG A 1 7.04 -1.35 14.29
CA ARG A 1 6.78 -2.34 13.22
C ARG A 1 6.22 -1.53 12.07
N LEU A 2 6.85 -1.55 10.89
CA LEU A 2 6.38 -0.77 9.75
C LEU A 2 5.08 -1.39 9.21
N THR A 3 4.09 -0.58 8.90
CA THR A 3 2.84 -0.96 8.22
C THR A 3 2.83 -0.47 6.78
N ALA A 4 1.91 -0.98 5.96
CA ALA A 4 1.76 -0.50 4.59
C ALA A 4 1.40 1.00 4.51
N ASP A 5 0.57 1.51 5.44
CA ASP A 5 0.25 2.94 5.51
C ASP A 5 1.45 3.81 5.91
N GLU A 6 2.26 3.36 6.87
CA GLU A 6 3.49 4.07 7.24
C GLU A 6 4.53 4.07 6.10
N LEU A 7 4.61 2.97 5.33
CA LEU A 7 5.44 2.93 4.13
C LEU A 7 4.93 3.90 3.06
N ARG A 8 3.61 3.90 2.79
CA ARG A 8 2.98 4.85 1.85
C ARG A 8 3.30 6.30 2.22
N LYS A 9 3.13 6.67 3.49
CA LYS A 9 3.46 8.01 4.02
C LYS A 9 4.94 8.36 3.84
N THR A 10 5.83 7.40 4.08
CA THR A 10 7.28 7.59 3.91
C THR A 10 7.66 7.83 2.45
N LEU A 11 6.94 7.21 1.52
CA LEU A 11 7.08 7.41 0.07
C LEU A 11 6.39 8.68 -0.43
N GLY A 12 5.67 9.41 0.44
CA GLY A 12 4.97 10.64 0.08
C GLY A 12 3.75 10.43 -0.81
N ILE A 13 3.20 9.22 -0.88
CA ILE A 13 2.00 8.91 -1.67
C ILE A 13 0.77 9.35 -0.88
N PRO A 14 -0.10 10.24 -1.37
CA PRO A 14 -1.35 10.63 -0.72
C PRO A 14 -2.31 9.45 -0.47
N ASP A 15 -3.23 9.57 0.48
CA ASP A 15 -4.15 8.48 0.85
C ASP A 15 -5.31 8.32 -0.14
N ASP A 16 -5.74 9.43 -0.74
CA ASP A 16 -6.73 9.48 -1.82
C ASP A 16 -6.20 8.91 -3.16
N GLU A 17 -4.89 8.77 -3.30
CA GLU A 17 -4.22 8.15 -4.45
C GLU A 17 -4.05 6.63 -4.34
N VAL A 18 -4.54 5.97 -3.27
CA VAL A 18 -4.39 4.52 -3.07
C VAL A 18 -5.70 3.85 -2.69
N PHE A 19 -6.16 2.87 -3.49
CA PHE A 19 -7.35 2.06 -3.17
C PHE A 19 -7.02 0.65 -2.72
N ILE A 20 -5.92 0.08 -3.21
CA ILE A 20 -5.57 -1.32 -2.92
C ILE A 20 -4.09 -1.38 -2.56
N VAL A 21 -3.80 -2.07 -1.45
CA VAL A 21 -2.46 -2.47 -1.07
C VAL A 21 -2.32 -3.97 -1.33
N ILE A 22 -1.26 -4.35 -2.05
CA ILE A 22 -0.91 -5.75 -2.30
C ILE A 22 0.47 -6.01 -1.69
N VAL A 23 0.59 -7.05 -0.86
CA VAL A 23 1.86 -7.51 -0.29
C VAL A 23 2.09 -8.95 -0.72
N ASN A 24 3.21 -9.23 -1.40
CA ASN A 24 3.56 -10.56 -1.90
C ASN A 24 2.40 -11.24 -2.67
N GLY A 25 1.74 -10.48 -3.55
CA GLY A 25 0.62 -10.95 -4.37
C GLY A 25 -0.73 -11.07 -3.65
N ARG A 26 -0.84 -10.68 -2.37
CA ARG A 26 -2.10 -10.73 -1.60
C ARG A 26 -2.61 -9.35 -1.25
N ARG A 27 -3.91 -9.11 -1.47
CA ARG A 27 -4.57 -7.87 -1.01
C ARG A 27 -4.61 -7.83 0.51
N VAL A 28 -4.21 -6.70 1.08
CA VAL A 28 -4.18 -6.48 2.53
C VAL A 28 -4.80 -5.13 2.88
N LYS A 29 -5.06 -4.93 4.18
CA LYS A 29 -5.45 -3.62 4.71
C LYS A 29 -4.22 -2.71 4.88
N ALA A 30 -4.45 -1.41 4.97
CA ALA A 30 -3.37 -0.43 5.12
C ALA A 30 -2.58 -0.56 6.45
N ASP A 31 -3.22 -1.08 7.50
CA ASP A 31 -2.59 -1.40 8.79
C ASP A 31 -1.83 -2.73 8.78
N TYR A 32 -1.76 -3.41 7.64
CA TYR A 32 -1.02 -4.67 7.52
C TYR A 32 0.46 -4.45 7.82
N PRO A 33 1.03 -5.24 8.73
CA PRO A 33 2.42 -5.09 9.10
C PRO A 33 3.38 -5.72 8.07
N LEU A 34 4.42 -4.97 7.71
CA LEU A 34 5.46 -5.38 6.78
C LEU A 34 6.68 -5.99 7.47
N ALA A 35 7.40 -6.83 6.72
CA ALA A 35 8.71 -7.36 7.05
C ALA A 35 9.75 -6.97 5.98
N PRO A 36 11.05 -6.90 6.34
CA PRO A 36 12.11 -6.70 5.35
C PRO A 36 12.05 -7.76 4.24
N GLY A 37 12.06 -7.30 2.98
CA GLY A 37 11.97 -8.17 1.81
C GLY A 37 10.55 -8.34 1.24
N ASP A 38 9.52 -7.84 1.92
CA ASP A 38 8.16 -7.81 1.34
C ASP A 38 8.11 -6.93 0.08
N GLU A 39 7.48 -7.46 -0.97
CA GLU A 39 7.13 -6.67 -2.16
C GLU A 39 5.76 -6.02 -1.94
N VAL A 40 5.70 -4.69 -2.08
CA VAL A 40 4.50 -3.89 -1.83
C VAL A 40 4.10 -3.15 -3.09
N THR A 41 2.85 -3.34 -3.53
CA THR A 41 2.24 -2.58 -4.63
C THR A 41 1.12 -1.71 -4.08
N PHE A 42 1.18 -0.41 -4.37
CA PHE A 42 0.08 0.53 -4.19
C PHE A 42 -0.63 0.71 -5.52
N VAL A 43 -1.93 0.43 -5.57
CA VAL A 43 -2.73 0.57 -6.79
C VAL A 43 -3.60 1.81 -6.66
N PRO A 44 -3.49 2.77 -7.59
CA PRO A 44 -4.30 3.97 -7.56
C PRO A 44 -5.75 3.70 -7.94
N PRO A 45 -6.64 4.67 -7.69
CA PRO A 45 -7.95 4.73 -8.32
C PRO A 45 -7.84 4.52 -9.83
N VAL A 46 -8.51 3.51 -10.36
CA VAL A 46 -8.82 3.49 -11.80
C VAL A 46 -9.97 4.45 -12.03
N ALA A 47 -9.70 5.57 -12.70
CA ALA A 47 -10.75 6.43 -13.24
C ALA A 47 -11.49 5.63 -14.33
N GLY A 48 -12.64 5.05 -13.98
CA GLY A 48 -13.62 4.62 -14.97
C GLY A 48 -14.21 5.88 -15.60
N GLY A 49 -14.25 5.93 -16.94
CA GLY A 49 -14.93 6.99 -17.68
C GLY A 49 -16.41 7.10 -17.35
#